data_AF-A0A0C9YG50-F1
#
_entry.id   AF-A0A0C9YG50-F1
#
_cell.length_a   1.000
_cell.length_b   1.000
_cell.length_c   1.000
_cell.angle_alpha   90.00
_cell.angle_beta   90.00
_cell.angle_gamma   90.00
#
_symmetry.space_group_name_H-M   'P 1'
#
loop_
_entity.id
_entity.type
_entity.pdbx_description
1 polymer ?
#
loop_
_entity_poly.entity_id
_entity_poly.type
_entity_poly.pdbx_seq_one_letter_code
_entity_poly.pdbx_strand_id
1 'polypeptide(L)'
;MSPSSALASGKVHNTCASNAKIHHMAHVEAYHIAYAAVHAHFSICSQDKFTEVDGQFSFSEFYYRIIDFIINNEDEAWVEELTSHHNK
;
A
#
# COMPACT_ATOMS: atom_id res chain seq x y z
N MET A 1 8.31 -6.51 42.36
CA MET A 1 7.86 -6.31 40.97
C MET A 1 9.01 -6.73 40.06
N SER A 2 8.87 -7.84 39.35
CA SER A 2 9.93 -8.41 38.49
C SER A 2 9.58 -8.18 37.02
N PRO A 3 10.54 -7.78 36.16
CA PRO A 3 10.29 -7.36 34.77
C PRO A 3 10.31 -8.55 33.79
N SER A 4 9.51 -9.60 34.05
CA SER A 4 9.54 -10.84 33.26
C SER A 4 8.32 -11.06 32.35
N SER A 5 7.45 -10.06 32.19
CA SER A 5 6.22 -10.21 31.39
C SER A 5 6.42 -10.02 29.88
N ALA A 6 7.61 -9.63 29.41
CA ALA A 6 7.88 -9.39 27.99
C ALA A 6 8.18 -10.67 27.17
N LEU A 7 8.34 -11.82 27.83
CA LEU A 7 8.55 -13.13 27.19
C LEU A 7 7.41 -14.10 27.56
N ALA A 8 6.16 -13.68 27.38
CA ALA A 8 5.03 -14.59 27.50
C ALA A 8 4.36 -14.80 26.12
N SER A 9 4.74 -15.92 25.52
CA SER A 9 3.99 -16.66 24.51
C SER A 9 3.92 -16.04 23.12
N GLY A 10 4.49 -16.77 22.15
CA GLY A 10 4.32 -16.54 20.72
C GLY A 10 2.85 -16.59 20.33
N LYS A 11 2.19 -15.44 20.42
CA LYS A 11 0.96 -15.19 19.69
C LYS A 11 1.41 -14.98 18.27
N VAL A 12 1.13 -15.95 17.39
CA VAL A 12 1.10 -15.68 15.95
C VAL A 12 0.26 -14.42 15.81
N HIS A 13 0.90 -13.30 15.45
CA HIS A 13 0.16 -12.15 15.02
C HIS A 13 -0.61 -12.65 13.81
N ASN A 14 -1.89 -12.92 13.99
CA ASN A 14 -2.82 -12.93 12.88
C ASN A 14 -2.73 -11.51 12.34
N THR A 15 -1.83 -11.29 11.37
CA THR A 15 -1.96 -10.16 10.46
C THR A 15 -3.40 -10.22 9.99
N CYS A 16 -4.16 -9.16 10.26
CA CYS A 16 -5.54 -9.07 9.85
C CYS A 16 -5.57 -9.46 8.37
N ALA A 17 -6.30 -10.52 8.02
CA ALA A 17 -6.27 -11.05 6.66
C ALA A 17 -6.55 -9.90 5.70
N SER A 18 -5.74 -9.77 4.65
CA SER A 18 -5.91 -8.70 3.67
C SER A 18 -7.35 -8.68 3.15
N ASN A 19 -7.98 -7.51 3.15
CA ASN A 19 -9.34 -7.31 2.63
C ASN A 19 -9.45 -7.63 1.13
N ALA A 20 -8.34 -7.91 0.44
CA ALA A 20 -8.31 -8.38 -0.94
C ALA A 20 -9.31 -9.52 -1.20
N LYS A 21 -9.45 -10.49 -0.27
CA LYS A 21 -10.41 -11.59 -0.41
C LYS A 21 -11.87 -11.12 -0.38
N ILE A 22 -12.18 -10.08 0.40
CA ILE A 22 -13.53 -9.49 0.51
C ILE A 22 -13.88 -8.74 -0.77
N HIS A 23 -12.89 -8.06 -1.36
CA HIS A 23 -13.06 -7.29 -2.58
C HIS A 23 -12.85 -8.10 -3.87
N HIS A 24 -12.72 -9.42 -3.77
CA HIS A 24 -12.43 -10.31 -4.90
C HIS A 24 -11.21 -9.87 -5.73
N MET A 25 -10.23 -9.24 -5.08
CA MET A 25 -8.98 -8.82 -5.73
C MET A 25 -8.12 -10.07 -5.95
N ALA A 26 -8.25 -10.64 -7.14
CA ALA A 26 -7.44 -11.77 -7.60
C ALA A 26 -6.10 -11.34 -8.21
N HIS A 27 -6.03 -10.10 -8.70
CA HIS A 27 -4.84 -9.51 -9.31
C HIS A 27 -4.62 -8.09 -8.80
N VAL A 28 -3.36 -7.79 -8.51
CA VAL A 28 -2.82 -6.45 -8.27
C VAL A 28 -2.56 -5.81 -9.63
N GLU A 29 -3.00 -4.56 -9.71
CA GLU A 29 -2.94 -3.71 -10.90
C GLU A 29 -2.30 -2.37 -10.48
N ALA A 30 -1.92 -1.54 -11.44
CA ALA A 30 -1.35 -0.22 -11.18
C ALA A 30 -2.20 0.63 -10.21
N TYR A 31 -3.53 0.58 -10.34
CA TYR A 31 -4.48 1.28 -9.47
C TYR A 31 -4.35 0.87 -7.99
N HIS A 32 -4.15 -0.41 -7.74
CA HIS A 32 -3.98 -0.95 -6.39
C HIS A 32 -2.67 -0.48 -5.76
N ILE A 33 -1.60 -0.43 -6.55
CA ILE A 33 -0.28 0.08 -6.12
C ILE A 33 -0.37 1.58 -5.83
N ALA A 34 -0.97 2.35 -6.72
CA ALA A 34 -1.18 3.79 -6.53
C ALA A 34 -2.01 4.09 -5.28
N TYR A 35 -3.08 3.32 -5.04
CA TYR A 35 -3.90 3.45 -3.84
C TYR A 35 -3.09 3.15 -2.57
N ALA A 36 -2.32 2.05 -2.56
CA ALA A 36 -1.47 1.70 -1.43
C ALA A 36 -0.40 2.76 -1.15
N ALA A 37 0.20 3.35 -2.19
CA ALA A 37 1.18 4.43 -2.06
C ALA A 37 0.57 5.71 -1.48
N VAL A 38 -0.62 6.11 -1.94
CA VAL A 38 -1.38 7.24 -1.38
C VAL A 38 -1.70 7.02 0.09
N HIS A 39 -2.16 5.81 0.45
CA HIS A 39 -2.44 5.44 1.84
C HIS A 39 -1.20 5.45 2.73
N ALA A 40 -0.07 4.94 2.21
CA ALA A 40 1.20 4.97 2.92
C ALA A 40 1.66 6.41 3.16
N HIS A 41 1.58 7.28 2.14
CA HIS A 41 1.90 8.69 2.26
C HIS A 41 1.03 9.36 3.32
N PHE A 42 -0.30 9.20 3.23
CA PHE A 42 -1.24 9.75 4.19
C PHE A 42 -0.94 9.29 5.63
N SER A 43 -0.58 8.02 5.81
CA SER A 43 -0.25 7.45 7.12
C SER A 43 1.06 7.98 7.71
N ILE A 44 1.99 8.40 6.85
CA ILE A 44 3.29 8.99 7.25
C ILE A 44 3.12 10.47 7.58
N CYS A 45 2.30 11.19 6.81
CA CYS A 45 1.96 12.56 7.11
C CYS A 45 1.13 12.60 8.40
N SER A 46 1.47 13.51 9.33
CA SER A 46 0.73 13.69 10.58
C SER A 46 -0.60 14.42 10.36
N GLN A 47 -1.38 14.01 9.36
CA GLN A 47 -2.70 14.54 9.09
C GLN A 47 -3.76 13.79 9.90
N ASP A 48 -4.54 14.54 10.67
CA ASP A 48 -5.64 13.98 11.45
C ASP A 48 -6.83 13.57 10.58
N LYS A 49 -6.91 14.10 9.35
CA LYS A 49 -8.01 13.86 8.40
C LYS A 49 -7.47 13.88 6.98
N PHE A 50 -8.06 13.05 6.12
CA PHE A 50 -7.76 13.09 4.70
C PHE A 50 -8.21 14.41 4.10
N THR A 51 -7.28 15.08 3.43
CA THR A 51 -7.52 16.28 2.61
C THR A 51 -6.96 16.04 1.21
N GLU A 52 -7.49 16.72 0.19
CA GLU A 52 -7.05 16.51 -1.20
C GLU A 52 -5.59 16.97 -1.43
N VAL A 53 -5.14 17.97 -0.67
CA VAL A 53 -3.83 18.59 -0.79
C VAL A 53 -3.17 18.69 0.58
N ASP A 54 -1.94 18.16 0.68
CA ASP A 54 -1.03 18.36 1.80
C ASP A 54 -0.01 19.47 1.48
N GLY A 55 -0.32 20.71 1.84
CA GLY A 55 0.53 21.86 1.53
C GLY A 55 0.63 22.11 0.01
N GLN A 56 1.67 21.60 -0.63
CA GLN A 56 1.89 21.65 -2.09
C GLN A 56 1.72 20.29 -2.77
N PHE A 57 1.47 19.23 -2.00
CA PHE A 57 1.35 17.87 -2.50
C PHE A 57 -0.12 17.52 -2.77
N SER A 58 -0.46 17.17 -4.00
CA SER A 58 -1.80 16.70 -4.36
C SER A 58 -1.85 15.17 -4.33
N PHE A 59 -2.70 14.59 -3.48
CA PHE A 59 -2.89 13.14 -3.41
C PHE A 59 -3.48 12.59 -4.72
N SER A 60 -4.37 13.36 -5.35
CA SER A 60 -4.97 13.01 -6.64
C SER A 60 -3.91 12.99 -7.74
N GLU A 61 -3.07 14.02 -7.81
CA GLU A 61 -2.01 14.08 -8.81
C GLU A 61 -0.98 12.97 -8.59
N PHE A 62 -0.60 12.70 -7.35
CA PHE A 62 0.31 11.61 -7.01
C PHE A 62 -0.25 10.24 -7.43
N TYR A 63 -1.53 9.98 -7.16
CA TYR A 63 -2.22 8.77 -7.57
C TYR A 63 -2.16 8.55 -9.08
N TYR A 64 -2.56 9.55 -9.87
CA TYR A 64 -2.56 9.44 -11.33
C TYR A 64 -1.15 9.37 -11.92
N ARG A 65 -0.17 10.06 -11.34
CA ARG A 65 1.23 9.97 -11.77
C ARG A 65 1.81 8.56 -11.58
N ILE A 66 1.47 7.86 -10.50
CA ILE A 66 1.90 6.48 -10.30
C ILE A 66 1.28 5.56 -11.36
N ILE A 67 -0.03 5.73 -11.62
CA ILE A 67 -0.72 4.94 -12.63
C ILE A 67 -0.09 5.15 -14.01
N ASP A 68 0.12 6.41 -14.38
CA ASP A 68 0.76 6.78 -15.66
C ASP A 68 2.17 6.20 -15.77
N PHE A 69 2.95 6.30 -14.69
CA PHE A 69 4.31 5.75 -14.61
C PHE A 69 4.39 4.23 -14.79
N ILE A 70 3.36 3.49 -14.36
CA ILE A 70 3.30 2.04 -14.49
C ILE A 70 2.70 1.62 -15.83
N ILE A 71 1.56 2.22 -16.23
CA ILE A 71 0.82 1.83 -17.43
C ILE A 71 1.57 2.22 -18.72
N ASN A 72 2.18 3.41 -18.74
CA ASN A 72 2.87 3.93 -19.92
C ASN A 72 4.38 3.67 -19.87
N ASN A 73 4.83 2.70 -19.07
CA ASN A 73 6.23 2.34 -18.98
C ASN A 73 6.65 1.56 -20.23
N GLU A 74 7.80 1.94 -20.82
CA GLU A 74 8.36 1.22 -21.98
C GLU A 74 9.02 -0.12 -21.58
N ASP A 75 9.41 -0.27 -20.32
CA ASP A 75 9.99 -1.49 -19.78
C ASP A 75 8.90 -2.44 -19.25
N GLU A 76 8.30 -3.20 -20.17
CA GLU A 76 7.27 -4.19 -19.85
C GLU A 76 7.76 -5.26 -18.86
N ALA A 77 9.05 -5.63 -18.92
CA ALA A 77 9.64 -6.64 -18.05
C ALA A 77 9.68 -6.16 -16.59
N TRP A 78 10.03 -4.89 -16.38
CA TRP A 78 9.96 -4.27 -15.06
C TRP A 78 8.53 -4.21 -14.51
N VAL A 79 7.54 -3.88 -15.34
CA VAL A 79 6.12 -3.84 -14.95
C VAL A 79 5.61 -5.24 -14.57
N GLU A 80 5.99 -6.25 -15.35
CA GLU A 80 5.65 -7.64 -15.05
C GLU A 80 6.31 -8.07 -13.73
N GLU A 81 7.60 -7.79 -13.53
CA GLU A 81 8.30 -8.10 -12.28
C GLU A 81 7.61 -7.44 -11.08
N LEU A 82 7.27 -6.15 -11.18
CA LEU A 82 6.58 -5.38 -10.15
C LEU A 82 5.26 -6.03 -9.70
N THR A 83 4.49 -6.56 -10.64
CA THR A 83 3.18 -7.17 -10.33
C THR A 83 3.27 -8.67 -10.03
N SER A 84 4.30 -9.36 -10.53
CA SER A 84 4.49 -10.80 -10.39
C SER A 84 4.60 -11.27 -8.94
N HIS A 85 5.20 -10.46 -8.06
CA HIS A 85 5.32 -10.79 -6.64
C HIS A 85 3.95 -10.87 -5.96
N HIS A 86 2.99 -10.06 -6.41
CA HIS A 86 1.67 -9.94 -5.81
C HIS A 86 0.61 -10.83 -6.47
N ASN A 87 0.86 -11.35 -7.67
CA ASN A 87 -0.09 -12.08 -8.51
C ASN A 87 0.21 -13.59 -8.62
N LYS A 88 0.87 -14.18 -7.61
CA LYS A 88 1.21 -15.62 -7.60
C LYS A 88 0.04 -16.52 -7.20
#